data_AF-A0A0F4GF07-F1
#
_entry.id   AF-A0A0F4GF07-F1
#
_cell.length_a   1.000
_cell.length_b   1.000
_cell.length_c   1.000
_cell.angle_alpha   90.00
_cell.angle_beta   90.00
_cell.angle_gamma   90.00
#
_symmetry.space_group_name_H-M   'P 1'
#
loop_
_entity.id
_entity.type
_entity.pdbx_description
1 polymer ?
#
loop_
_entity_poly.entity_id
_entity_poly.type
_entity_poly.pdbx_seq_one_letter_code
_entity_poly.pdbx_strand_id
1 'polypeptide(L)'
;MPSFGSHLLALVHLALIPYAMADCSGYQRASGKGNAPLPCQTYQAPSRAGQKVQVNGGIDVTCQSRDELSFYLYQNEADTPRSFQVQYYHVAANPGTQSYNAWVSYTLPGGASCVDTFHGYMEIFKFNC
;
A
#
# COMPACT_ATOMS: atom_id res chain seq x y z
N MET A 1 55.08 34.71 1.88
CA MET A 1 54.44 33.49 2.43
C MET A 1 53.38 33.90 3.44
N PRO A 2 52.10 33.78 3.08
CA PRO A 2 51.13 33.19 4.01
C PRO A 2 50.24 32.12 3.36
N SER A 3 50.08 31.04 4.12
CA SER A 3 48.95 30.11 4.27
C SER A 3 47.88 30.06 3.17
N PHE A 4 47.82 28.92 2.46
CA PHE A 4 46.66 28.48 1.71
C PHE A 4 45.59 27.95 2.69
N GLY A 5 44.39 28.52 2.63
CA GLY A 5 43.23 28.09 3.40
C GLY A 5 42.69 26.74 2.91
N SER A 6 42.58 25.79 3.82
CA SER A 6 41.86 24.53 3.63
C SER A 6 40.36 24.79 3.53
N HIS A 7 39.79 24.70 2.33
CA HIS A 7 38.35 24.52 2.17
C HIS A 7 38.01 23.04 2.40
N LEU A 8 37.55 22.74 3.61
CA LEU A 8 36.83 21.50 3.91
C LEU A 8 35.51 21.51 3.12
N LEU A 9 35.47 20.79 2.00
CA LEU A 9 34.22 20.36 1.38
C LEU A 9 33.54 19.36 2.30
N ALA A 10 32.53 19.82 3.04
CA ALA A 10 31.59 18.93 3.69
C ALA A 10 30.72 18.26 2.60
N LEU A 11 31.08 17.03 2.24
CA LEU A 11 30.22 16.14 1.46
C LEU A 11 29.01 15.78 2.34
N VAL A 12 27.92 16.54 2.21
CA VAL A 12 26.62 16.15 2.74
C VAL A 12 26.18 14.93 1.91
N HIS A 13 26.49 13.75 2.42
CA HIS A 13 25.88 12.51 1.95
C HIS A 13 24.40 12.58 2.31
N LEU A 14 23.56 12.98 1.36
CA LEU A 14 22.14 12.68 1.39
C LEU A 14 22.02 11.15 1.40
N ALA A 15 21.86 10.58 2.60
CA ALA A 15 21.47 9.20 2.76
C ALA A 15 20.03 9.08 2.24
N LEU A 16 19.88 8.65 0.98
CA LEU A 16 18.66 8.01 0.51
C LEU A 16 18.54 6.72 1.31
N ILE A 17 17.86 6.78 2.44
CA ILE A 17 17.44 5.58 3.17
C ILE A 17 16.26 5.02 2.35
N PRO A 18 16.42 3.91 1.60
CA PRO A 18 15.25 3.19 1.17
C PRO A 18 14.61 2.68 2.47
N TYR A 19 13.52 3.31 2.88
CA TYR A 19 12.60 2.68 3.83
C TYR A 19 12.19 1.39 3.16
N ALA A 20 12.80 0.27 3.59
CA ALA A 20 12.34 -1.05 3.25
C ALA A 20 10.95 -1.18 3.88
N MET A 21 9.93 -0.73 3.14
CA MET A 21 8.56 -0.84 3.60
C MET A 21 8.24 -2.32 3.68
N ALA A 22 7.72 -2.74 4.83
CA ALA A 22 7.37 -4.13 5.06
C ALA A 22 6.31 -4.56 4.04
N ASP A 23 6.50 -5.73 3.44
CA ASP A 23 5.47 -6.36 2.61
C ASP A 23 4.27 -6.76 3.48
N CYS A 24 3.05 -6.63 2.95
CA CYS A 24 1.83 -6.91 3.71
C CYS A 24 1.56 -8.40 3.99
N SER A 25 2.37 -9.35 3.48
CA SER A 25 2.17 -10.80 3.67
C SER A 25 2.08 -11.22 5.13
N GLY A 26 2.82 -10.57 6.04
CA GLY A 26 2.76 -10.82 7.49
C GLY A 26 1.44 -10.40 8.15
N TYR A 27 0.65 -9.55 7.49
CA TYR A 27 -0.61 -9.01 7.98
C TYR A 27 -1.84 -9.58 7.25
N GLN A 28 -1.63 -10.29 6.15
CA GLN A 28 -2.69 -10.94 5.41
C GLN A 28 -3.34 -12.06 6.24
N ARG A 29 -4.67 -12.03 6.32
CA ARG A 29 -5.47 -13.00 7.07
C ARG A 29 -6.20 -13.99 6.18
N ALA A 30 -6.62 -13.55 5.01
CA ALA A 30 -7.35 -14.37 4.05
C ALA A 30 -7.27 -13.77 2.63
N SER A 31 -7.37 -14.63 1.63
CA SER A 31 -7.56 -14.21 0.22
C SER A 31 -8.51 -15.17 -0.49
N GLY A 32 -9.23 -14.68 -1.49
CA GLY A 32 -10.17 -15.50 -2.26
C GLY A 32 -10.76 -14.80 -3.47
N LYS A 33 -11.25 -15.60 -4.44
CA LYS A 33 -11.97 -15.10 -5.63
C LYS A 33 -13.45 -14.91 -5.33
N GLY A 34 -14.11 -13.97 -6.01
CA GLY A 34 -15.57 -13.79 -5.94
C GLY A 34 -16.02 -12.54 -5.18
N ASN A 35 -17.24 -12.55 -4.63
CA ASN A 35 -17.83 -11.41 -3.92
C ASN A 35 -17.54 -11.50 -2.41
N ALA A 36 -16.94 -10.45 -1.82
CA ALA A 36 -16.81 -10.39 -0.37
C ALA A 36 -18.17 -10.07 0.27
N PRO A 37 -18.66 -10.92 1.19
CA PRO A 37 -20.03 -10.87 1.70
C PRO A 37 -20.22 -9.90 2.87
N LEU A 38 -19.31 -8.95 3.11
CA LEU A 38 -19.36 -8.14 4.33
C LEU A 38 -20.05 -6.78 4.14
N PRO A 39 -21.01 -6.42 5.03
CA PRO A 39 -21.70 -5.12 5.04
C PRO A 39 -20.84 -4.05 5.75
N CYS A 40 -19.64 -3.82 5.24
CA CYS A 40 -18.71 -2.83 5.80
C CYS A 40 -18.72 -1.57 4.94
N GLN A 41 -18.36 -0.43 5.53
CA GLN A 41 -18.32 0.82 4.79
C GLN A 41 -17.32 0.70 3.64
N THR A 42 -17.81 1.07 2.46
CA THR A 42 -17.11 0.88 1.20
C THR A 42 -16.61 2.22 0.70
N TYR A 43 -15.34 2.24 0.30
CA TYR A 43 -14.64 3.41 -0.21
C TYR A 43 -14.05 3.08 -1.58
N GLN A 44 -14.03 4.08 -2.46
CA GLN A 44 -13.35 3.95 -3.73
C GLN A 44 -11.84 3.87 -3.48
N ALA A 45 -11.16 2.94 -4.13
CA ALA A 45 -9.71 2.85 -4.09
C ALA A 45 -9.03 4.09 -4.72
N PRO A 46 -7.84 4.52 -4.24
CA PRO A 46 -7.04 5.50 -4.94
C PRO A 46 -6.67 4.97 -6.34
N SER A 47 -6.90 5.82 -7.34
CA SER A 47 -6.88 5.45 -8.75
C SER A 47 -5.69 6.02 -9.52
N ARG A 48 -4.88 6.85 -8.86
CA ARG A 48 -3.72 7.56 -9.43
C ARG A 48 -2.56 7.53 -8.45
N ALA A 49 -1.34 7.47 -8.96
CA ALA A 49 -0.13 7.58 -8.15
C ALA A 49 -0.15 8.87 -7.31
N GLY A 50 0.21 8.76 -6.03
CA GLY A 50 0.14 9.83 -5.04
C GLY A 50 -1.26 10.11 -4.49
N GLN A 51 -2.33 9.51 -5.05
CA GLN A 51 -3.67 9.67 -4.49
C GLN A 51 -3.77 8.89 -3.18
N LYS A 52 -4.24 9.58 -2.14
CA LYS A 52 -4.54 9.01 -0.84
C LYS A 52 -6.04 8.99 -0.57
N VAL A 53 -6.53 7.88 -0.05
CA VAL A 53 -7.87 7.74 0.51
C VAL A 53 -7.69 7.50 2.00
N GLN A 54 -8.13 8.46 2.80
CA GLN A 54 -8.09 8.39 4.26
C GLN A 54 -9.47 7.98 4.75
N VAL A 55 -9.50 6.96 5.61
CA VAL A 55 -10.74 6.50 6.22
C VAL A 55 -10.76 6.86 7.70
N ASN A 56 -11.35 8.02 8.03
CA ASN A 56 -11.67 8.51 9.38
C ASN A 56 -10.67 8.09 10.49
N GLY A 57 -9.37 8.32 10.29
CA GLY A 57 -8.33 8.02 11.29
C GLY A 57 -8.07 6.53 11.55
N GLY A 58 -8.52 5.66 10.64
CA GLY A 58 -8.37 4.22 10.70
C GLY A 58 -7.22 3.74 9.83
N ILE A 59 -7.46 3.63 8.53
CA ILE A 59 -6.45 3.22 7.55
C ILE A 59 -6.38 4.29 6.46
N ASP A 60 -5.15 4.71 6.16
CA ASP A 60 -4.80 5.48 4.99
C ASP A 60 -4.33 4.53 3.89
N VAL A 61 -4.87 4.70 2.68
CA VAL A 61 -4.48 3.93 1.50
C VAL A 61 -3.94 4.88 0.46
N THR A 62 -2.68 4.70 0.07
CA THR A 62 -2.02 5.51 -0.95
C THR A 62 -1.65 4.65 -2.14
N CYS A 63 -2.08 5.03 -3.34
CA CYS A 63 -1.58 4.42 -4.56
C CYS A 63 -0.19 4.98 -4.86
N GLN A 64 0.85 4.14 -4.82
CA GLN A 64 2.22 4.55 -5.10
C GLN A 64 2.50 4.52 -6.60
N SER A 65 2.02 3.49 -7.29
CA SER A 65 1.97 3.42 -8.75
C SER A 65 0.77 2.59 -9.20
N ARG A 66 0.36 2.82 -10.45
CA ARG A 66 -0.76 2.11 -11.09
C ARG A 66 -0.41 1.77 -12.53
N ASP A 67 0.38 0.71 -12.67
CA ASP A 67 0.78 0.14 -13.95
C ASP A 67 0.24 -1.29 -14.06
N GLU A 68 0.86 -2.15 -14.85
CA GLU A 68 0.55 -3.59 -14.87
C GLU A 68 0.72 -4.23 -13.48
N LEU A 69 1.67 -3.71 -12.71
CA LEU A 69 1.90 -4.02 -11.31
C LEU A 69 1.61 -2.76 -10.49
N SER A 70 0.50 -2.75 -9.75
CA SER A 70 0.10 -1.62 -8.89
C SER A 70 0.58 -1.82 -7.46
N PHE A 71 1.08 -0.75 -6.86
CA PHE A 71 1.61 -0.74 -5.50
C PHE A 71 0.75 0.16 -4.62
N TYR A 72 0.33 -0.37 -3.47
CA TYR A 72 -0.50 0.34 -2.51
C TYR A 72 0.16 0.32 -1.14
N LEU A 73 0.36 1.51 -0.57
CA LEU A 73 0.79 1.69 0.80
C LEU A 73 -0.44 1.77 1.69
N TYR A 74 -0.49 0.90 2.70
CA TYR A 74 -1.46 0.98 3.80
C TYR A 74 -0.75 1.48 5.05
N GLN A 75 -1.36 2.45 5.71
CA GLN A 75 -0.87 2.98 6.97
C GLN A 75 -2.01 3.01 7.98
N ASN A 76 -1.79 2.41 9.15
CA ASN A 76 -2.72 2.48 10.26
C ASN A 76 -2.39 3.70 11.12
N GLU A 77 -3.23 4.72 11.02
CA GLU A 77 -3.09 5.98 11.76
C GLU A 77 -3.62 5.88 13.20
N ALA A 78 -4.27 4.76 13.56
CA ALA A 78 -4.72 4.50 14.92
C ALA A 78 -3.66 3.76 15.75
N ASP A 79 -3.73 3.92 17.07
CA ASP A 79 -2.88 3.19 18.03
C ASP A 79 -3.30 1.73 18.22
N THR A 80 -4.48 1.35 17.74
CA THR A 80 -5.04 0.00 17.87
C THR A 80 -5.02 -0.75 16.54
N PRO A 81 -4.99 -2.09 16.57
CA PRO A 81 -5.05 -2.88 15.34
C PRO A 81 -6.34 -2.61 14.56
N ARG A 82 -6.21 -2.52 13.22
CA ARG A 82 -7.32 -2.29 12.31
C ARG A 82 -7.40 -3.40 11.27
N SER A 83 -8.61 -3.92 11.10
CA SER A 83 -8.93 -4.88 10.06
C SER A 83 -9.60 -4.19 8.89
N PHE A 84 -9.21 -4.57 7.68
CA PHE A 84 -9.77 -4.05 6.44
C PHE A 84 -9.70 -5.09 5.33
N GLN A 85 -10.45 -4.86 4.28
CA GLN A 85 -10.48 -5.71 3.10
C GLN A 85 -10.34 -4.88 1.84
N VAL A 86 -9.68 -5.44 0.85
CA VAL A 86 -9.51 -4.83 -0.47
C VAL A 86 -10.07 -5.76 -1.53
N GLN A 87 -10.75 -5.20 -2.51
CA GLN A 87 -11.03 -5.86 -3.76
C GLN A 87 -10.03 -5.38 -4.79
N TYR A 88 -9.42 -6.32 -5.49
CA TYR A 88 -8.56 -6.01 -6.63
C TYR A 88 -8.99 -6.80 -7.85
N TYR A 89 -8.87 -6.15 -9.01
CA TYR A 89 -8.96 -6.78 -10.31
C TYR A 89 -7.58 -7.30 -10.68
N HIS A 90 -7.45 -8.63 -10.77
CA HIS A 90 -6.24 -9.28 -11.23
C HIS A 90 -6.19 -9.31 -12.76
N VAL A 91 -5.15 -8.72 -13.33
CA VAL A 91 -4.86 -8.78 -14.76
C VAL A 91 -4.01 -10.03 -15.02
N ALA A 92 -4.54 -10.93 -15.84
CA ALA A 92 -3.82 -12.11 -16.29
C ALA A 92 -2.54 -11.73 -17.06
N ALA A 93 -1.39 -12.20 -16.58
CA ALA A 93 -0.09 -11.95 -17.23
C ALA A 93 0.17 -12.84 -18.47
N ASN A 94 -0.55 -13.96 -18.61
CA ASN A 94 -0.31 -14.94 -19.66
C ASN A 94 -1.50 -15.07 -20.61
N PRO A 95 -1.27 -15.22 -21.93
CA PRO A 95 -2.33 -15.56 -22.87
C PRO A 95 -3.02 -16.86 -22.47
N GLY A 96 -4.36 -16.84 -22.38
CA GLY A 96 -5.17 -18.00 -22.01
C GLY A 96 -5.51 -18.12 -20.53
N THR A 97 -4.95 -17.29 -19.64
CA THR A 97 -5.47 -17.14 -18.28
C THR A 97 -6.54 -16.04 -18.25
N GLN A 98 -7.61 -16.26 -17.49
CA GLN A 98 -8.67 -15.27 -17.33
C GLN A 98 -8.33 -14.32 -16.19
N SER A 99 -8.51 -13.02 -16.42
CA SER A 99 -8.55 -12.00 -15.37
C SER A 99 -9.73 -12.25 -14.42
N TYR A 100 -9.60 -11.85 -13.16
CA TYR A 100 -10.65 -12.09 -12.16
C TYR A 100 -10.63 -11.03 -11.07
N ASN A 101 -11.75 -10.88 -10.37
CA ASN A 101 -11.82 -10.13 -9.13
C ASN A 101 -11.51 -11.02 -7.94
N ALA A 102 -10.72 -10.50 -7.02
CA ALA A 102 -10.37 -11.17 -5.79
C ALA A 102 -10.37 -10.20 -4.62
N TRP A 103 -10.39 -10.78 -3.43
CA TRP A 103 -10.37 -10.06 -2.16
C TRP A 103 -9.18 -10.48 -1.34
N VAL A 104 -8.61 -9.54 -0.59
CA VAL A 104 -7.64 -9.79 0.46
C VAL A 104 -8.10 -9.11 1.74
N SER A 105 -7.91 -9.78 2.86
CA SER A 105 -8.16 -9.24 4.20
C SER A 105 -6.86 -9.06 4.95
N TYR A 106 -6.71 -7.94 5.66
CA TYR A 106 -5.55 -7.64 6.47
C TYR A 106 -5.96 -7.27 7.90
N THR A 107 -5.01 -7.45 8.82
CA THR A 107 -5.05 -6.82 10.15
C THR A 107 -3.71 -6.13 10.38
N LEU A 108 -3.69 -4.79 10.32
CA LEU A 108 -2.50 -4.00 10.61
C LEU A 108 -2.43 -3.63 12.09
N PRO A 109 -1.29 -3.82 12.77
CA PRO A 109 -1.06 -3.23 14.10
C PRO A 109 -1.19 -1.71 14.09
N GLY A 110 -1.39 -1.11 15.27
CA GLY A 110 -1.44 0.34 15.42
C GLY A 110 -0.12 1.01 15.03
N GLY A 111 -0.18 2.12 14.31
CA GLY A 111 1.00 2.86 13.81
C GLY A 111 1.83 2.13 12.74
N ALA A 112 1.42 0.92 12.33
CA ALA A 112 2.15 0.14 11.34
C ALA A 112 1.83 0.60 9.91
N SER A 113 2.78 0.38 9.02
CA SER A 113 2.58 0.52 7.58
C SER A 113 3.09 -0.72 6.85
N CYS A 114 2.49 -1.01 5.71
CA CYS A 114 2.97 -2.04 4.79
C CYS A 114 2.60 -1.70 3.34
N VAL A 115 3.34 -2.27 2.40
CA VAL A 115 3.04 -2.18 0.97
C VAL A 115 2.54 -3.53 0.47
N ASP A 116 1.48 -3.51 -0.32
CA ASP A 116 1.07 -4.67 -1.10
C ASP A 116 1.09 -4.34 -2.59
N THR A 117 1.25 -5.40 -3.36
CA THR A 117 1.47 -5.37 -4.80
C THR A 117 0.46 -6.27 -5.49
N PHE A 118 -0.26 -5.71 -6.47
CA PHE A 118 -1.22 -6.46 -7.28
C PHE A 118 -0.85 -6.40 -8.76
N HIS A 119 -0.85 -7.57 -9.41
CA HIS A 119 -0.89 -7.64 -10.87
C HIS A 119 -2.28 -7.21 -11.34
N GLY A 120 -2.45 -5.94 -11.71
CA GLY A 120 -3.73 -5.29 -11.92
C GLY A 120 -3.91 -4.08 -11.01
N TYR A 121 -5.12 -3.84 -10.47
CA TYR A 121 -5.39 -2.67 -9.63
C TYR A 121 -6.48 -2.91 -8.59
N MET A 122 -6.42 -2.15 -7.50
CA MET A 122 -7.46 -2.15 -6.48
C MET A 122 -8.68 -1.37 -6.98
N GLU A 123 -9.87 -1.93 -6.81
CA GLU A 123 -11.14 -1.30 -7.19
C GLU A 123 -11.81 -0.67 -5.96
N ILE A 124 -11.86 -1.45 -4.87
CA ILE A 124 -12.65 -1.13 -3.69
C ILE A 124 -11.83 -1.37 -2.43
N PHE A 125 -11.99 -0.47 -1.47
CA PHE A 125 -11.49 -0.58 -0.11
C PHE A 125 -12.67 -0.67 0.88
N LYS A 126 -12.66 -1.64 1.78
CA LYS A 126 -13.64 -1.79 2.86
C LYS A 126 -12.96 -1.69 4.20
N PHE A 127 -13.49 -0.82 5.05
CA PHE A 127 -12.97 -0.59 6.40
C PHE A 127 -14.09 -0.67 7.43
N ASN A 128 -13.73 -1.15 8.61
CA ASN A 128 -14.61 -1.34 9.75
C ASN A 128 -15.67 -2.43 9.51
N CYS A 129 -15.26 -3.64 9.84
CA CYS A 129 -16.08 -4.76 10.27
C CYS A 129 -15.55 -5.11 11.68
#